data_AF-A0A9W7U127-F1
#
_entry.id   AF-A0A9W7U127-F1
#
_cell.length_a   1.000
_cell.length_b   1.000
_cell.length_c   1.000
_cell.angle_alpha   90.00
_cell.angle_beta   90.00
_cell.angle_gamma   90.00
#
_symmetry.space_group_name_H-M   'P 1'
#
loop_
_entity.id
_entity.type
_entity.pdbx_description
1 polymer ?
#
loop_
_entity_poly.entity_id
_entity_poly.type
_entity_poly.pdbx_seq_one_letter_code
_entity_poly.pdbx_strand_id
1 'polypeptide(L)'
;MSRSNDFASAFAKAHADAGLERVSVAHILQTIQKDPAFLFSEDLRRGGGQCPMHAAPNADDADKVTVNTLLAYLFERLRDHVASKLPLDERGQVMLPIPPRSPHGLDPADRAAMAAAPLDVMGSVLRDATCHLLDGLITGWAADLLTEEEHYRAQGSGEISAAAAATFILRMTLEDSPLYQRAGYDMLSITKTGSHTAIHICWAMVEAAPLLKPALEAAAYDDLVRRSLKQVVPLSMASLGMLVHYMETSGIEPHDGLAIHLLPKDQTAFVLDEAGLMCLNPEPITRFAKPEERHYTGCPAFYTPGFIKLYLDIVASIAMDYGVYDRLRDR
;
A
#
# COMPACT_ATOMS: atom_id res chain seq x y z
N MET A 1 4.45 6.48 -27.61
CA MET A 1 5.01 5.40 -26.77
C MET A 1 5.52 6.03 -25.49
N SER A 2 5.19 5.47 -24.33
CA SER A 2 5.67 5.95 -23.03
C SER A 2 7.06 5.36 -22.75
N ARG A 3 7.99 6.19 -22.28
CA ARG A 3 9.31 5.77 -21.79
C ARG A 3 9.25 5.46 -20.30
N SER A 4 10.11 4.57 -19.84
CA SER A 4 10.33 4.37 -18.41
C SER A 4 10.71 5.73 -17.76
N ASN A 5 10.02 6.11 -16.68
CA ASN A 5 10.06 7.41 -15.97
C ASN A 5 9.15 8.55 -16.48
N ASP A 6 8.42 8.40 -17.59
CA ASP A 6 7.48 9.45 -18.04
C ASP A 6 6.37 9.68 -17.00
N PHE A 7 5.83 8.60 -16.43
CA PHE A 7 4.80 8.67 -15.39
C PHE A 7 5.28 9.42 -14.15
N ALA A 8 6.43 9.03 -13.59
CA ALA A 8 6.95 9.66 -12.36
C ALA A 8 7.16 11.17 -12.54
N SER A 9 7.67 11.58 -13.70
CA SER A 9 7.91 12.99 -14.04
C SER A 9 6.60 13.75 -14.22
N ALA A 10 5.65 13.18 -14.97
CA ALA A 10 4.33 13.77 -15.17
C ALA A 10 3.57 13.90 -13.85
N PHE A 11 3.67 12.90 -12.98
CA PHE A 11 2.97 12.88 -11.71
C PHE A 11 3.58 13.90 -10.74
N ALA A 12 4.91 13.98 -10.64
CA ALA A 12 5.58 15.01 -9.85
C ALA A 12 5.21 16.43 -10.32
N LYS A 13 5.17 16.64 -11.65
CA LYS A 13 4.70 17.90 -12.23
C LYS A 13 3.24 18.21 -11.85
N ALA A 14 2.36 17.22 -11.91
CA ALA A 14 0.95 17.40 -11.59
C ALA A 14 0.73 17.78 -10.10
N HIS A 15 1.55 17.25 -9.17
CA HIS A 15 1.56 17.69 -7.78
C HIS A 15 2.01 19.15 -7.66
N ALA A 16 3.11 19.52 -8.31
CA ALA A 16 3.60 20.90 -8.30
C ALA A 16 2.58 21.89 -8.89
N ASP A 17 1.94 21.52 -10.01
CA ASP A 17 0.89 22.31 -10.64
C ASP A 17 -0.36 22.43 -9.74
N ALA A 18 -0.59 21.48 -8.83
CA ALA A 18 -1.64 21.54 -7.81
C ALA A 18 -1.22 22.31 -6.53
N GLY A 19 0.02 22.83 -6.49
CA GLY A 19 0.54 23.55 -5.32
C GLY A 19 1.00 22.65 -4.17
N LEU A 20 1.20 21.35 -4.43
CA LEU A 20 1.66 20.38 -3.44
C LEU A 20 3.17 20.21 -3.48
N GLU A 21 3.78 20.23 -2.30
CA GLU A 21 5.20 19.94 -2.10
C GLU A 21 5.39 18.64 -1.33
N ARG A 22 6.31 17.78 -1.81
CA ARG A 22 6.56 16.50 -1.18
C ARG A 22 7.53 16.65 -0.01
N VAL A 23 7.13 16.15 1.16
CA VAL A 23 7.98 16.01 2.34
C VAL A 23 8.50 14.58 2.41
N SER A 24 9.80 14.39 2.19
CA SER A 24 10.43 13.08 2.37
C SER A 24 10.68 12.81 3.85
N VAL A 25 10.09 11.74 4.41
CA VAL A 25 10.32 11.38 5.82
C VAL A 25 11.63 10.62 6.04
N ALA A 26 12.37 10.29 4.98
CA ALA A 26 13.60 9.49 5.07
C ALA A 26 14.64 10.10 6.01
N HIS A 27 14.77 11.42 6.02
CA HIS A 27 15.70 12.09 6.94
C HIS A 27 15.23 12.00 8.39
N ILE A 28 13.93 12.15 8.65
CA ILE A 28 13.35 12.04 10.00
C ILE A 28 13.58 10.62 10.54
N LEU A 29 13.37 9.60 9.69
CA LEU A 29 13.69 8.21 10.03
C LEU A 29 15.17 8.01 10.37
N GLN A 30 16.09 8.63 9.63
CA GLN A 30 17.53 8.59 9.94
C GLN A 30 17.86 9.28 11.27
N THR A 31 17.17 10.37 11.60
CA THR A 31 17.32 11.05 12.89
C THR A 31 16.86 10.15 14.03
N ILE A 32 15.68 9.52 13.92
CA ILE A 32 15.17 8.57 14.92
C ILE A 32 16.14 7.38 15.10
N GLN A 33 16.71 6.87 14.00
CA GLN A 33 17.70 5.77 14.07
C GLN A 33 18.99 6.17 14.81
N LYS A 34 19.43 7.43 14.69
CA LYS A 34 20.63 7.95 15.37
C LYS A 34 20.36 8.35 16.82
N ASP A 35 19.17 8.88 17.08
CA ASP A 35 18.73 9.35 18.38
C ASP A 35 17.25 8.98 18.61
N PRO A 36 16.97 7.83 19.24
CA PRO A 36 15.61 7.42 19.55
C PRO A 36 14.84 8.39 20.45
N ALA A 37 15.53 9.25 21.22
CA ALA A 37 14.87 10.26 22.04
C ALA A 37 14.15 11.32 21.19
N PHE A 38 14.52 11.46 19.91
CA PHE A 38 13.83 12.33 18.96
C PHE A 38 12.34 11.98 18.81
N LEU A 39 11.93 10.73 19.09
CA LEU A 39 10.51 10.33 19.13
C LEU A 39 9.67 11.17 20.11
N PHE A 40 10.28 11.71 21.16
CA PHE A 40 9.62 12.53 22.17
C PHE A 40 9.78 14.05 21.93
N SER A 41 10.48 14.45 20.88
CA SER A 41 10.79 15.86 20.61
C SER A 41 9.56 16.66 20.15
N GLU A 42 9.55 17.97 20.47
CA GLU A 42 8.58 18.90 19.86
C GLU A 42 8.77 19.00 18.33
N ASP A 43 10.01 18.83 17.85
CA ASP A 43 10.33 18.93 16.43
C ASP A 43 9.61 17.84 15.64
N LEU A 44 9.59 16.59 16.12
CA LEU A 44 8.82 15.53 15.48
C LEU A 44 7.33 15.89 15.44
N ARG A 45 6.75 16.39 16.54
CA ARG A 45 5.34 16.81 16.62
C ARG A 45 4.99 17.95 15.67
N ARG A 46 5.97 18.77 15.28
CA ARG A 46 5.83 19.85 14.29
C ARG A 46 6.17 19.41 12.86
N GLY A 47 6.16 18.10 12.58
CA GLY A 47 6.45 17.56 11.25
C GLY A 47 7.95 17.41 10.95
N GLY A 48 8.79 17.24 11.98
CA GLY A 48 10.21 16.91 11.85
C GLY A 48 11.15 18.09 11.59
N GLY A 49 10.67 19.34 11.63
CA GLY A 49 11.50 20.54 11.63
C GLY A 49 12.43 20.68 10.41
N GLN A 50 11.95 20.36 9.19
CA GLN A 50 12.75 20.53 7.97
C GLN A 50 11.97 21.17 6.84
N CYS A 51 12.66 21.79 5.89
CA CYS A 51 12.05 22.31 4.66
C CYS A 51 11.33 21.18 3.91
N PRO A 52 10.09 21.40 3.40
CA PRO A 52 9.32 22.65 3.40
C PRO A 52 8.55 22.96 4.70
N MET A 53 8.42 22.01 5.62
CA MET A 53 7.69 22.16 6.88
C MET A 53 8.22 23.29 7.79
N HIS A 54 9.47 23.71 7.65
CA HIS A 54 10.00 24.85 8.42
C HIS A 54 9.31 26.20 8.13
N ALA A 55 8.64 26.36 6.97
CA ALA A 55 8.07 27.63 6.53
C ALA A 55 6.63 27.92 7.05
N ALA A 56 6.24 27.29 8.17
CA ALA A 56 4.89 27.26 8.77
C ALA A 56 3.95 26.20 8.15
N PRO A 57 3.99 24.95 8.64
CA PRO A 57 3.05 23.95 8.22
C PRO A 57 1.69 24.24 8.88
N ASN A 58 0.59 24.00 8.16
CA ASN A 58 -0.70 23.87 8.83
C ASN A 58 -0.67 22.62 9.73
N ALA A 59 -1.56 22.58 10.72
CA ALA A 59 -1.58 21.48 11.70
C ALA A 59 -1.83 20.12 11.02
N ASP A 60 -2.75 20.05 10.06
CA ASP A 60 -3.10 18.81 9.34
C ASP A 60 -1.89 18.21 8.59
N ASP A 61 -1.06 19.04 7.97
CA ASP A 61 0.14 18.61 7.25
C ASP A 61 1.25 18.16 8.24
N ALA A 62 1.39 18.83 9.37
CA ALA A 62 2.31 18.40 10.44
C ALA A 62 1.90 17.03 11.00
N ASP A 63 0.61 16.82 11.23
CA ASP A 63 0.07 15.54 11.69
C ASP A 63 0.31 14.43 10.65
N LYS A 64 0.06 14.70 9.36
CA LYS A 64 0.34 13.73 8.28
C LYS A 64 1.82 13.32 8.24
N VAL A 65 2.74 14.29 8.33
CA VAL A 65 4.18 14.00 8.33
C VAL A 65 4.56 13.17 9.54
N THR A 66 4.06 13.53 10.72
CA THR A 66 4.33 12.82 11.98
C THR A 66 3.81 11.38 11.92
N VAL A 67 2.53 11.19 11.58
CA VAL A 67 1.89 9.89 11.48
C VAL A 67 2.56 9.01 10.43
N ASN A 68 2.83 9.54 9.23
CA ASN A 68 3.47 8.74 8.18
C ASN A 68 4.93 8.42 8.50
N THR A 69 5.64 9.26 9.24
CA THR A 69 6.98 8.94 9.77
C THR A 69 6.91 7.79 10.76
N LEU A 70 5.99 7.85 11.73
CA LEU A 70 5.84 6.81 12.76
C LEU A 70 5.37 5.48 12.16
N LEU A 71 4.43 5.51 11.22
CA LEU A 71 4.03 4.33 10.46
C LEU A 71 5.20 3.76 9.66
N ALA A 72 5.95 4.60 8.93
CA ALA A 72 7.11 4.14 8.15
C ALA A 72 8.18 3.49 9.05
N TYR A 73 8.41 4.04 10.24
CA TYR A 73 9.31 3.47 11.24
C TYR A 73 8.83 2.09 11.72
N LEU A 74 7.53 1.94 12.01
CA LEU A 74 6.96 0.68 12.48
C LEU A 74 6.76 -0.35 11.37
N PHE A 75 6.70 0.07 10.11
CA PHE A 75 6.43 -0.81 8.97
C PHE A 75 7.57 -1.77 8.64
N GLU A 76 8.80 -1.51 9.09
CA GLU A 76 9.87 -2.53 9.03
C GLU A 76 9.47 -3.79 9.81
N ARG A 77 8.94 -3.60 11.03
CA ARG A 77 8.41 -4.72 11.84
C ARG A 77 7.15 -5.32 11.24
N LEU A 78 6.31 -4.53 10.57
CA LEU A 78 5.14 -5.07 9.87
C LEU A 78 5.55 -5.97 8.71
N ARG A 79 6.49 -5.52 7.87
CA ARG A 79 7.05 -6.31 6.77
C ARG A 79 7.59 -7.65 7.29
N ASP A 80 8.38 -7.62 8.35
CA ASP A 80 8.98 -8.83 8.93
C ASP A 80 7.93 -9.73 9.58
N HIS A 81 6.90 -9.15 10.21
CA HIS A 81 5.77 -9.89 10.75
C HIS A 81 4.98 -10.59 9.62
N VAL A 82 4.64 -9.87 8.54
CA VAL A 82 3.96 -10.45 7.37
C VAL A 82 4.79 -11.57 6.77
N ALA A 83 6.09 -11.34 6.55
CA ALA A 83 6.98 -12.35 5.97
C ALA A 83 7.13 -13.61 6.83
N SER A 84 7.14 -13.46 8.16
CA SER A 84 7.32 -14.58 9.10
C SER A 84 6.04 -15.32 9.47
N LYS A 85 4.88 -14.65 9.41
CA LYS A 85 3.58 -15.20 9.80
C LYS A 85 2.63 -15.46 8.63
N LEU A 86 3.08 -15.28 7.37
CA LEU A 86 2.31 -15.63 6.19
C LEU A 86 1.93 -17.12 6.26
N PRO A 87 0.63 -17.47 6.26
CA PRO A 87 0.21 -18.86 6.37
C PRO A 87 0.47 -19.56 5.04
N LEU A 88 1.27 -20.62 5.09
CA LEU A 88 1.62 -21.45 3.95
C LEU A 88 1.13 -22.88 4.17
N ASP A 89 0.67 -23.52 3.10
CA ASP A 89 0.32 -24.95 3.12
C ASP A 89 1.58 -25.85 3.01
N GLU A 90 1.38 -27.16 2.97
CA GLU A 90 2.46 -28.14 2.85
C GLU A 90 3.30 -28.01 1.57
N ARG A 91 2.78 -27.33 0.54
CA ARG A 91 3.45 -27.07 -0.74
C ARG A 91 4.11 -25.69 -0.77
N GLY A 92 4.03 -24.92 0.31
CA GLY A 92 4.53 -23.56 0.39
C GLY A 92 3.65 -22.54 -0.32
N GLN A 93 2.38 -22.87 -0.60
CA GLN A 93 1.42 -21.93 -1.21
C GLN A 93 0.68 -21.13 -0.14
N VAL A 94 0.34 -19.89 -0.46
CA VAL A 94 -0.37 -19.00 0.47
C VAL A 94 -1.77 -19.53 0.74
N MET A 95 -2.09 -19.73 2.02
CA MET A 95 -3.43 -20.11 2.44
C MET A 95 -4.31 -18.87 2.56
N LEU A 96 -5.40 -18.84 1.80
CA LEU A 96 -6.36 -17.74 1.82
C LEU A 96 -7.52 -18.02 2.79
N PRO A 97 -7.94 -17.04 3.59
CA PRO A 97 -9.13 -17.17 4.42
C PRO A 97 -10.40 -17.10 3.56
N ILE A 98 -11.50 -17.64 4.07
CA ILE A 98 -12.82 -17.41 3.48
C ILE A 98 -13.21 -15.94 3.75
N PRO A 99 -13.45 -15.12 2.72
CA PRO A 99 -13.87 -13.74 2.92
C PRO A 99 -15.30 -13.70 3.52
N PRO A 100 -15.48 -13.21 4.77
CA PRO A 100 -16.73 -13.38 5.53
C PRO A 100 -17.94 -12.65 4.94
N ARG A 101 -17.73 -11.67 4.06
CA ARG A 101 -18.78 -10.85 3.44
C ARG A 101 -18.71 -10.84 1.91
N SER A 102 -17.95 -11.75 1.30
CA SER A 102 -17.88 -11.81 -0.15
C SER A 102 -19.27 -12.09 -0.73
N PRO A 103 -19.74 -11.31 -1.72
CA PRO A 103 -21.04 -11.54 -2.35
C PRO A 103 -21.10 -12.87 -3.11
N HIS A 104 -19.97 -13.54 -3.30
CA HIS A 104 -19.85 -14.75 -4.10
C HIS A 104 -19.85 -16.05 -3.28
N GLY A 105 -19.67 -16.00 -1.96
CA GLY A 105 -19.78 -17.16 -1.06
C GLY A 105 -18.86 -18.34 -1.38
N LEU A 106 -17.75 -18.09 -2.09
CA LEU A 106 -16.84 -19.11 -2.58
C LEU A 106 -15.68 -19.29 -1.58
N ASP A 107 -15.36 -20.54 -1.25
CA ASP A 107 -14.23 -20.88 -0.38
C ASP A 107 -12.96 -21.07 -1.23
N PRO A 108 -11.90 -20.25 -1.03
CA PRO A 108 -10.63 -20.42 -1.73
C PRO A 108 -9.98 -21.80 -1.54
N ALA A 109 -10.31 -22.53 -0.46
CA ALA A 109 -9.82 -23.89 -0.22
C ALA A 109 -10.49 -24.93 -1.13
N ASP A 110 -11.70 -24.68 -1.63
CA ASP A 110 -12.35 -25.54 -2.62
C ASP A 110 -11.82 -25.22 -4.03
N ARG A 111 -10.67 -25.82 -4.36
CA ARG A 111 -9.98 -25.60 -5.63
C ARG A 111 -10.81 -25.98 -6.86
N ALA A 112 -11.68 -26.99 -6.74
CA ALA A 112 -12.55 -27.40 -7.84
C ALA A 112 -13.64 -26.35 -8.10
N ALA A 113 -14.26 -25.83 -7.04
CA ALA A 113 -15.24 -24.75 -7.15
C ALA A 113 -14.59 -23.45 -7.67
N MET A 114 -13.39 -23.10 -7.19
CA MET A 114 -12.63 -21.94 -7.68
C MET A 114 -12.30 -22.05 -9.18
N ALA A 115 -11.89 -23.22 -9.65
CA ALA A 115 -11.61 -23.46 -11.07
C ALA A 115 -12.87 -23.41 -11.95
N ALA A 116 -14.02 -23.85 -11.42
CA ALA A 116 -15.30 -23.86 -12.15
C ALA A 116 -16.02 -22.49 -12.14
N ALA A 117 -15.70 -21.61 -11.18
CA ALA A 117 -16.34 -20.31 -11.06
C ALA A 117 -16.03 -19.39 -12.25
N PRO A 118 -16.94 -18.47 -12.64
CA PRO A 118 -16.65 -17.39 -13.59
C PRO A 118 -15.39 -16.59 -13.20
N LEU A 119 -14.67 -16.07 -14.19
CA LEU A 119 -13.37 -15.42 -13.96
C LEU A 119 -13.47 -14.15 -13.11
N ASP A 120 -14.49 -13.35 -13.33
CA ASP A 120 -14.81 -12.15 -12.55
C ASP A 120 -15.12 -12.50 -11.09
N VAL A 121 -15.87 -13.58 -10.86
CA VAL A 121 -16.18 -14.10 -9.52
C VAL A 121 -14.92 -14.61 -8.83
N MET A 122 -14.13 -15.44 -9.51
CA MET A 122 -12.87 -15.96 -8.97
C MET A 122 -11.91 -14.82 -8.64
N GLY A 123 -11.72 -13.87 -9.55
CA GLY A 123 -10.85 -12.69 -9.34
C GLY A 123 -11.30 -11.86 -8.15
N SER A 124 -12.61 -11.63 -8.02
CA SER A 124 -13.18 -10.87 -6.90
C SER A 124 -12.96 -11.56 -5.56
N VAL A 125 -13.16 -12.88 -5.50
CA VAL A 125 -12.91 -13.69 -4.30
C VAL A 125 -11.43 -13.68 -3.92
N LEU A 126 -10.52 -13.82 -4.88
CA LEU A 126 -9.07 -13.82 -4.60
C LEU A 126 -8.60 -12.47 -4.08
N ARG A 127 -9.04 -11.36 -4.68
CA ARG A 127 -8.74 -10.00 -4.20
C ARG A 127 -9.26 -9.79 -2.78
N ASP A 128 -10.52 -10.14 -2.52
CA ASP A 128 -11.17 -9.99 -1.21
C ASP A 128 -10.49 -10.85 -0.13
N ALA A 129 -10.23 -12.12 -0.43
CA ALA A 129 -9.52 -13.04 0.47
C ALA A 129 -8.09 -12.56 0.77
N THR A 130 -7.40 -11.95 -0.20
CA THR A 130 -6.06 -11.36 0.03
C THR A 130 -6.14 -10.17 0.99
N CYS A 131 -7.15 -9.30 0.87
CA CYS A 131 -7.36 -8.20 1.81
C CYS A 131 -7.64 -8.72 3.23
N HIS A 132 -8.45 -9.76 3.37
CA HIS A 132 -8.74 -10.39 4.67
C HIS A 132 -7.53 -11.11 5.27
N LEU A 133 -6.69 -11.73 4.43
CA LEU A 133 -5.41 -12.29 4.87
C LEU A 133 -4.51 -11.20 5.48
N LEU A 134 -4.34 -10.07 4.77
CA LEU A 134 -3.55 -8.95 5.26
C LEU A 134 -4.16 -8.33 6.52
N ASP A 135 -5.48 -8.23 6.62
CA ASP A 135 -6.16 -7.75 7.83
C ASP A 135 -5.80 -8.58 9.05
N GLY A 136 -5.80 -9.90 8.93
CA GLY A 136 -5.41 -10.81 10.01
C GLY A 136 -3.96 -10.59 10.45
N LEU A 137 -3.04 -10.47 9.49
CA LEU A 137 -1.62 -10.22 9.74
C LEU A 137 -1.37 -8.84 10.37
N ILE A 138 -2.02 -7.78 9.87
CA ILE A 138 -1.92 -6.43 10.41
C ILE A 138 -2.51 -6.37 11.83
N THR A 139 -3.63 -7.04 12.07
CA THR A 139 -4.22 -7.13 13.41
C THR A 139 -3.30 -7.86 14.39
N GLY A 140 -2.65 -8.96 13.96
CA GLY A 140 -1.64 -9.65 14.77
C GLY A 140 -0.43 -8.77 15.08
N TRP A 141 0.10 -8.05 14.09
CA TRP A 141 1.22 -7.12 14.26
C TRP A 141 0.89 -5.99 15.23
N ALA A 142 -0.29 -5.38 15.10
CA ALA A 142 -0.72 -4.32 16.01
C ALA A 142 -0.87 -4.83 17.45
N ALA A 143 -1.40 -6.04 17.63
CA ALA A 143 -1.51 -6.66 18.95
C ALA A 143 -0.13 -6.91 19.58
N ASP A 144 0.85 -7.37 18.79
CA ASP A 144 2.24 -7.55 19.23
C ASP A 144 2.84 -6.20 19.71
N LEU A 145 2.64 -5.10 18.94
CA LEU A 145 3.11 -3.76 19.31
C LEU A 145 2.47 -3.22 20.59
N LEU A 146 1.15 -3.35 20.73
CA LEU A 146 0.41 -2.89 21.90
C LEU A 146 0.78 -3.68 23.16
N THR A 147 1.04 -4.98 23.01
CA THR A 147 1.50 -5.82 24.13
C THR A 147 2.89 -5.39 24.61
N GLU A 148 3.80 -5.07 23.70
CA GLU A 148 5.13 -4.57 24.04
C GLU A 148 5.05 -3.18 24.71
N GLU A 149 4.22 -2.29 24.17
CA GLU A 149 3.99 -0.95 24.74
C GLU A 149 3.45 -1.03 26.17
N GLU A 150 2.43 -1.86 26.40
CA GLU A 150 1.86 -2.11 27.72
C GLU A 150 2.87 -2.76 28.67
N HIS A 151 3.71 -3.67 28.18
CA HIS A 151 4.77 -4.28 28.98
C HIS A 151 5.72 -3.23 29.55
N TYR A 152 6.22 -2.30 28.73
CA TYR A 152 7.10 -1.23 29.20
C TYR A 152 6.39 -0.27 30.16
N ARG A 153 5.11 0.06 29.89
CA ARG A 153 4.30 0.89 30.79
C ARG A 153 4.16 0.25 32.18
N ALA A 154 3.87 -1.05 32.23
CA ALA A 154 3.65 -1.80 33.47
C ALA A 154 4.92 -1.93 34.33
N GLN A 155 6.11 -1.89 33.74
CA GLN A 155 7.38 -1.95 34.49
C GLN A 155 7.62 -0.70 35.35
N GLY A 156 7.13 0.47 34.94
CA GLY A 156 7.31 1.73 35.68
C GLY A 156 8.76 2.17 35.88
N SER A 157 9.72 1.56 35.19
CA SER A 157 11.17 1.82 35.30
C SER A 157 11.61 3.10 34.59
N GLY A 158 10.78 3.64 33.70
CA GLY A 158 11.13 4.72 32.79
C GLY A 158 11.89 4.26 31.53
N GLU A 159 12.15 2.96 31.39
CA GLU A 159 12.71 2.37 30.17
C GLU A 159 11.61 2.12 29.13
N ILE A 160 11.93 2.32 27.84
CA ILE A 160 11.01 2.06 26.73
C ILE A 160 11.81 1.66 25.48
N SER A 161 11.33 0.65 24.74
CA SER A 161 11.91 0.35 23.42
C SER A 161 11.54 1.45 22.41
N ALA A 162 12.34 1.62 21.37
CA ALA A 162 12.03 2.60 20.33
C ALA A 162 10.69 2.30 19.61
N ALA A 163 10.32 1.03 19.47
CA ALA A 163 9.05 0.64 18.87
C ALA A 163 7.85 0.86 19.80
N ALA A 164 7.99 0.57 21.10
CA ALA A 164 6.97 0.92 22.09
C ALA A 164 6.79 2.45 22.16
N ALA A 165 7.88 3.21 22.12
CA ALA A 165 7.84 4.68 22.07
C ALA A 165 7.14 5.18 20.80
N ALA A 166 7.50 4.68 19.62
CA ALA A 166 6.86 5.06 18.36
C ALA A 166 5.37 4.69 18.35
N THR A 167 4.99 3.52 18.89
CA THR A 167 3.60 3.08 19.03
C THR A 167 2.81 4.02 19.95
N PHE A 168 3.37 4.35 21.12
CA PHE A 168 2.77 5.29 22.07
C PHE A 168 2.56 6.68 21.45
N ILE A 169 3.60 7.25 20.82
CA ILE A 169 3.53 8.58 20.20
C ILE A 169 2.55 8.59 19.02
N LEU A 170 2.51 7.52 18.22
CA LEU A 170 1.55 7.40 17.11
C LEU A 170 0.12 7.43 17.63
N ARG A 171 -0.18 6.62 18.66
CA ARG A 171 -1.52 6.59 19.27
C ARG A 171 -1.92 7.95 19.82
N MET A 172 -1.05 8.59 20.60
CA MET A 172 -1.30 9.93 21.13
C MET A 172 -1.57 10.93 20.00
N THR A 173 -0.76 10.90 18.93
CA THR A 173 -0.93 11.81 17.79
C THR A 173 -2.27 11.59 17.08
N LEU A 174 -2.70 10.34 16.91
CA LEU A 174 -3.99 10.01 16.30
C LEU A 174 -5.18 10.38 17.19
N GLU A 175 -5.04 10.22 18.51
CA GLU A 175 -6.06 10.60 19.51
C GLU A 175 -6.23 12.13 19.59
N ASP A 176 -5.13 12.88 19.53
CA ASP A 176 -5.12 14.34 19.67
C ASP A 176 -5.43 15.09 18.36
N SER A 177 -5.28 14.46 17.19
CA SER A 177 -5.43 15.11 15.89
C SER A 177 -6.90 15.24 15.43
N PRO A 178 -7.43 16.45 15.23
CA PRO A 178 -8.78 16.65 14.68
C PRO A 178 -8.94 16.07 13.26
N LEU A 179 -7.86 15.98 12.48
CA LEU A 179 -7.87 15.37 11.15
C LEU A 179 -8.24 13.89 11.23
N TYR A 180 -7.52 13.13 12.06
CA TYR A 180 -7.70 11.68 12.16
C TYR A 180 -8.96 11.31 12.95
N GLN A 181 -9.31 12.08 13.99
CA GLN A 181 -10.57 11.90 14.72
C GLN A 181 -11.81 12.08 13.82
N ARG A 182 -11.84 13.12 12.97
CA ARG A 182 -12.94 13.32 12.01
C ARG A 182 -13.08 12.18 11.00
N ALA A 183 -11.97 11.57 10.62
CA ALA A 183 -11.95 10.45 9.69
C ALA A 183 -12.23 9.09 10.37
N GLY A 184 -12.30 9.04 11.70
CA GLY A 184 -12.44 7.78 12.45
C GLY A 184 -11.23 6.86 12.30
N TYR A 185 -10.05 7.43 12.03
CA TYR A 185 -8.84 6.68 11.77
C TYR A 185 -8.04 6.41 13.04
N ASP A 186 -7.59 5.17 13.16
CA ASP A 186 -6.65 4.66 14.14
C ASP A 186 -5.47 3.95 13.42
N MET A 187 -4.49 3.47 14.20
CA MET A 187 -3.32 2.80 13.65
C MET A 187 -3.69 1.60 12.77
N LEU A 188 -4.73 0.84 13.14
CA LEU A 188 -5.15 -0.35 12.40
C LEU A 188 -5.80 0.02 11.07
N SER A 189 -6.81 0.88 11.11
CA SER A 189 -7.59 1.31 9.94
C SER A 189 -6.71 2.01 8.90
N ILE A 190 -5.83 2.95 9.30
CA ILE A 190 -4.90 3.59 8.35
C ILE A 190 -3.98 2.56 7.70
N THR A 191 -3.42 1.65 8.49
CA THR A 191 -2.50 0.61 7.99
C THR A 191 -3.21 -0.36 7.04
N LYS A 192 -4.44 -0.76 7.36
CA LYS A 192 -5.28 -1.63 6.53
C LYS A 192 -5.63 -0.94 5.21
N THR A 193 -6.18 0.27 5.25
CA THR A 193 -6.54 1.02 4.04
C THR A 193 -5.34 1.19 3.11
N GLY A 194 -4.19 1.63 3.62
CA GLY A 194 -2.98 1.78 2.80
C GLY A 194 -2.47 0.45 2.22
N SER A 195 -2.58 -0.64 2.98
CA SER A 195 -2.17 -1.97 2.53
C SER A 195 -3.12 -2.56 1.49
N HIS A 196 -4.43 -2.33 1.62
CA HIS A 196 -5.42 -2.72 0.62
C HIS A 196 -5.19 -1.97 -0.70
N THR A 197 -4.97 -0.65 -0.66
CA THR A 197 -4.64 0.09 -1.89
C THR A 197 -3.40 -0.49 -2.57
N ALA A 198 -2.34 -0.78 -1.82
CA ALA A 198 -1.12 -1.34 -2.38
C ALA A 198 -1.32 -2.76 -2.95
N ILE A 199 -2.09 -3.62 -2.27
CA ILE A 199 -2.36 -4.99 -2.74
C ILE A 199 -3.24 -5.01 -3.98
N HIS A 200 -4.20 -4.09 -4.09
CA HIS A 200 -5.05 -3.97 -5.28
C HIS A 200 -4.29 -3.47 -6.50
N ILE A 201 -3.32 -2.56 -6.32
CA ILE A 201 -2.39 -2.16 -7.40
C ILE A 201 -1.55 -3.36 -7.84
N CYS A 202 -1.08 -4.21 -6.91
CA CYS A 202 -0.35 -5.43 -7.24
C CYS A 202 -1.23 -6.43 -8.03
N TRP A 203 -2.50 -6.59 -7.64
CA TRP A 203 -3.47 -7.40 -8.39
C TRP A 203 -3.73 -6.85 -9.79
N ALA A 204 -3.96 -5.55 -9.91
CA ALA A 204 -4.17 -4.91 -11.22
C ALA A 204 -2.95 -5.10 -12.13
N MET A 205 -1.73 -5.05 -11.58
CA MET A 205 -0.50 -5.30 -12.32
C MET A 205 -0.39 -6.76 -12.79
N VAL A 206 -0.74 -7.73 -11.95
CA VAL A 206 -0.80 -9.15 -12.31
C VAL A 206 -1.82 -9.39 -13.43
N GLU A 207 -2.99 -8.77 -13.33
CA GLU A 207 -4.07 -8.95 -14.29
C GLU A 207 -3.81 -8.24 -15.62
N ALA A 208 -3.08 -7.12 -15.60
CA ALA A 208 -2.70 -6.39 -16.80
C ALA A 208 -1.72 -7.17 -17.69
N ALA A 209 -0.86 -8.03 -17.12
CA ALA A 209 0.17 -8.76 -17.86
C ALA A 209 -0.39 -9.61 -19.04
N PRO A 210 -1.39 -10.49 -18.84
CA PRO A 210 -2.01 -11.25 -19.93
C PRO A 210 -2.81 -10.37 -20.90
N LEU A 211 -3.41 -9.27 -20.43
CA LEU A 211 -4.14 -8.33 -21.29
C LEU A 211 -3.19 -7.58 -22.24
N LEU A 212 -1.98 -7.24 -21.78
CA LEU A 212 -0.97 -6.54 -22.57
C LEU A 212 -0.15 -7.46 -23.48
N LYS A 213 0.02 -8.73 -23.11
CA LYS A 213 0.82 -9.71 -23.86
C LYS A 213 0.17 -11.10 -23.92
N PRO A 214 -0.98 -11.29 -24.60
CA PRO A 214 -1.81 -12.51 -24.55
C PRO A 214 -1.16 -13.80 -25.10
N ALA A 215 0.10 -13.77 -25.52
CA ALA A 215 0.81 -14.91 -26.10
C ALA A 215 1.91 -15.49 -25.19
N LEU A 216 1.98 -15.08 -23.92
CA LEU A 216 2.95 -15.63 -22.97
C LEU A 216 2.35 -16.76 -22.14
N GLU A 217 3.23 -17.53 -21.52
CA GLU A 217 2.90 -18.54 -20.52
C GLU A 217 2.97 -17.96 -19.10
N ALA A 218 2.28 -18.58 -18.13
CA ALA A 218 2.21 -18.15 -16.73
C ALA A 218 3.55 -17.69 -16.13
N ALA A 219 4.62 -18.48 -16.28
CA ALA A 219 5.95 -18.15 -15.76
C ALA A 219 6.55 -16.87 -16.38
N ALA A 220 6.27 -16.61 -17.66
CA ALA A 220 6.74 -15.39 -18.33
C ALA A 220 5.92 -14.15 -17.94
N TYR A 221 4.63 -14.33 -17.59
CA TYR A 221 3.85 -13.25 -16.97
C TYR A 221 4.34 -12.91 -15.58
N ASP A 222 4.60 -13.90 -14.72
CA ASP A 222 5.15 -13.69 -13.37
C ASP A 222 6.50 -12.95 -13.43
N ASP A 223 7.40 -13.37 -14.33
CA ASP A 223 8.67 -12.67 -14.55
C ASP A 223 8.48 -11.22 -15.04
N LEU A 224 7.57 -10.98 -15.99
CA LEU A 224 7.25 -9.63 -16.47
C LEU A 224 6.74 -8.73 -15.34
N VAL A 225 5.84 -9.25 -14.51
CA VAL A 225 5.27 -8.54 -13.35
C VAL A 225 6.40 -8.16 -12.39
N ARG A 226 7.27 -9.11 -12.01
CA ARG A 226 8.37 -8.83 -11.07
C ARG A 226 9.37 -7.81 -11.61
N ARG A 227 9.74 -7.90 -12.89
CA ARG A 227 10.65 -6.93 -13.53
C ARG A 227 10.06 -5.54 -13.66
N SER A 228 8.73 -5.44 -13.75
CA SER A 228 8.02 -4.18 -13.96
C SER A 228 7.70 -3.43 -12.65
N LEU A 229 7.93 -4.02 -11.48
CA LEU A 229 7.55 -3.45 -10.17
C LEU A 229 8.04 -2.00 -9.99
N LYS A 230 9.27 -1.70 -10.40
CA LYS A 230 9.84 -0.36 -10.26
C LYS A 230 9.06 0.72 -11.00
N GLN A 231 8.33 0.36 -12.06
CA GLN A 231 7.54 1.30 -12.86
C GLN A 231 6.22 1.71 -12.18
N VAL A 232 5.76 0.95 -11.18
CA VAL A 232 4.52 1.25 -10.44
C VAL A 232 4.77 1.90 -9.06
N VAL A 233 6.00 1.79 -8.54
CA VAL A 233 6.44 2.44 -7.30
C VAL A 233 6.09 3.94 -7.20
N PRO A 234 6.13 4.76 -8.29
CA PRO A 234 5.74 6.16 -8.20
C PRO A 234 4.34 6.43 -7.60
N LEU A 235 3.38 5.50 -7.71
CA LEU A 235 2.06 5.64 -7.06
C LEU A 235 2.19 5.72 -5.53
N SER A 236 3.12 4.98 -4.94
CA SER A 236 3.37 5.02 -3.50
C SER A 236 3.98 6.33 -3.03
N MET A 237 4.48 7.17 -3.94
CA MET A 237 5.06 8.47 -3.61
C MET A 237 4.03 9.60 -3.66
N ALA A 238 2.82 9.35 -4.12
CA ALA A 238 1.81 10.36 -4.41
C ALA A 238 1.02 10.84 -3.19
N SER A 239 0.38 12.01 -3.30
CA SER A 239 -0.66 12.40 -2.36
C SER A 239 -1.84 11.45 -2.47
N LEU A 240 -2.54 11.22 -1.35
CA LEU A 240 -3.70 10.31 -1.33
C LEU A 240 -4.78 10.75 -2.34
N GLY A 241 -5.06 12.05 -2.42
CA GLY A 241 -6.07 12.57 -3.34
C GLY A 241 -5.70 12.33 -4.81
N MET A 242 -4.44 12.57 -5.20
CA MET A 242 -4.01 12.29 -6.56
C MET A 242 -3.95 10.80 -6.89
N LEU A 243 -3.60 9.95 -5.91
CA LEU A 243 -3.62 8.50 -6.06
C LEU A 243 -5.05 8.00 -6.33
N VAL A 244 -6.02 8.38 -5.50
CA VAL A 244 -7.43 7.98 -5.65
C VAL A 244 -7.97 8.42 -7.01
N HIS A 245 -7.80 9.69 -7.38
CA HIS A 245 -8.27 10.17 -8.68
C HIS A 245 -7.60 9.48 -9.86
N TYR A 246 -6.32 9.13 -9.74
CA TYR A 246 -5.65 8.35 -10.78
C TYR A 246 -6.23 6.94 -10.89
N MET A 247 -6.45 6.24 -9.77
CA MET A 247 -7.03 4.89 -9.77
C MET A 247 -8.44 4.88 -10.36
N GLU A 248 -9.27 5.87 -10.01
CA GLU A 248 -10.61 6.05 -10.59
C GLU A 248 -10.55 6.34 -12.10
N THR A 249 -9.75 7.33 -12.51
CA THR A 249 -9.71 7.79 -13.92
C THR A 249 -9.07 6.76 -14.85
N SER A 250 -8.12 5.97 -14.34
CA SER A 250 -7.44 4.92 -15.11
C SER A 250 -8.20 3.59 -15.16
N GLY A 251 -9.26 3.45 -14.36
CA GLY A 251 -10.07 2.22 -14.26
C GLY A 251 -9.43 1.10 -13.44
N ILE A 252 -8.40 1.40 -12.62
CA ILE A 252 -7.89 0.46 -11.61
C ILE A 252 -8.94 0.23 -10.52
N GLU A 253 -9.60 1.31 -10.09
CA GLU A 253 -10.65 1.27 -9.08
C GLU A 253 -11.99 1.66 -9.72
N PRO A 254 -13.00 0.79 -9.67
CA PRO A 254 -14.33 1.09 -10.19
C PRO A 254 -15.09 2.08 -9.31
N HIS A 255 -16.04 2.79 -9.90
CA HIS A 255 -16.81 3.86 -9.25
C HIS A 255 -17.77 3.40 -8.14
N ASP A 256 -17.98 2.09 -7.99
CA ASP A 256 -18.81 1.54 -6.90
C ASP A 256 -18.05 1.40 -5.57
N GLY A 257 -16.76 1.74 -5.56
CA GLY A 257 -15.91 1.69 -4.37
C GLY A 257 -15.51 0.27 -3.96
N LEU A 258 -15.69 -0.72 -4.83
CA LEU A 258 -15.30 -2.10 -4.59
C LEU A 258 -14.02 -2.44 -5.35
N ALA A 259 -12.86 -2.19 -4.72
CA ALA A 259 -11.54 -2.50 -5.29
C ALA A 259 -11.28 -4.02 -5.53
N ILE A 260 -12.23 -4.87 -5.16
CA ILE A 260 -12.19 -6.31 -5.41
C ILE A 260 -12.53 -6.66 -6.87
N HIS A 261 -13.07 -5.75 -7.67
CA HIS A 261 -13.38 -6.08 -9.06
C HIS A 261 -12.13 -6.38 -9.88
N LEU A 262 -12.24 -7.38 -10.75
CA LEU A 262 -11.22 -7.73 -11.75
C LEU A 262 -10.97 -6.53 -12.68
N LEU A 263 -9.71 -6.29 -13.02
CA LEU A 263 -9.32 -5.23 -13.94
C LEU A 263 -10.07 -5.38 -15.28
N PRO A 264 -10.68 -4.31 -15.84
CA PRO A 264 -11.39 -4.38 -17.11
C PRO A 264 -10.50 -4.80 -18.29
N LYS A 265 -11.08 -5.42 -19.33
CA LYS A 265 -10.32 -5.87 -20.51
C LYS A 265 -9.74 -4.69 -21.29
N ASP A 266 -10.47 -3.58 -21.26
CA ASP A 266 -10.18 -2.29 -21.87
C ASP A 266 -9.45 -1.33 -20.91
N GLN A 267 -8.82 -1.84 -19.85
CA GLN A 267 -8.02 -1.03 -18.92
C GLN A 267 -6.99 -0.16 -19.66
N THR A 268 -6.82 1.06 -19.19
CA THR A 268 -5.88 2.04 -19.78
C THR A 268 -4.76 2.45 -18.82
N ALA A 269 -4.78 1.90 -17.60
CA ALA A 269 -3.84 2.21 -16.54
C ALA A 269 -2.42 1.73 -16.82
N PHE A 270 -2.28 0.53 -17.38
CA PHE A 270 -1.00 -0.08 -17.70
C PHE A 270 -0.77 -0.11 -19.21
N VAL A 271 0.44 0.24 -19.62
CA VAL A 271 0.92 0.17 -21.01
C VAL A 271 2.29 -0.50 -21.04
N LEU A 272 2.76 -0.86 -22.25
CA LEU A 272 4.12 -1.37 -22.44
C LEU A 272 5.06 -0.22 -22.85
N ASP A 273 6.22 -0.17 -22.21
CA ASP A 273 7.31 0.70 -22.65
C ASP A 273 8.11 0.09 -23.82
N GLU A 274 9.09 0.83 -24.32
CA GLU A 274 9.96 0.40 -25.43
C GLU A 274 10.79 -0.86 -25.09
N ALA A 275 11.07 -1.11 -23.81
CA ALA A 275 11.75 -2.32 -23.33
C ALA A 275 10.79 -3.50 -23.10
N GLY A 276 9.49 -3.28 -23.30
CA GLY A 276 8.44 -4.27 -23.09
C GLY A 276 8.13 -4.53 -21.62
N LEU A 277 8.49 -3.62 -20.71
CA LEU A 277 8.06 -3.60 -19.31
C LEU A 277 6.67 -2.98 -19.21
N MET A 278 5.91 -3.39 -18.20
CA MET A 278 4.65 -2.73 -17.87
C MET A 278 4.94 -1.44 -17.10
N CYS A 279 4.37 -0.34 -17.57
CA CYS A 279 4.45 0.96 -16.92
C CYS A 279 3.06 1.59 -16.80
N LEU A 280 2.96 2.61 -15.96
CA LEU A 280 1.72 3.36 -15.76
C LEU A 280 1.51 4.38 -16.88
N ASN A 281 0.30 4.46 -17.40
CA ASN A 281 -0.09 5.48 -18.36
C ASN A 281 -0.21 6.85 -17.64
N PRO A 282 0.49 7.90 -18.09
CA PRO A 282 0.35 9.23 -17.51
C PRO A 282 -0.91 9.99 -17.95
N GLU A 283 -1.60 9.58 -19.02
CA GLU A 283 -2.78 10.30 -19.54
C GLU A 283 -3.90 10.49 -18.51
N PRO A 284 -4.23 9.51 -17.64
CA PRO A 284 -5.30 9.64 -16.63
C PRO A 284 -4.92 10.49 -15.41
N ILE A 285 -3.74 11.13 -15.37
CA ILE A 285 -3.31 11.93 -14.22
C ILE A 285 -4.22 13.15 -14.05
N THR A 286 -4.96 13.18 -12.95
CA THR A 286 -5.78 14.31 -12.54
C THR A 286 -5.08 15.12 -11.45
N ARG A 287 -4.97 16.43 -11.65
CA ARG A 287 -4.44 17.36 -10.64
C ARG A 287 -5.44 17.51 -9.51
N PHE A 288 -5.00 17.32 -8.27
CA PHE A 288 -5.86 17.48 -7.10
C PHE A 288 -5.08 17.87 -5.86
N ALA A 289 -5.61 18.85 -5.13
CA ALA A 289 -5.19 19.23 -3.78
C ALA A 289 -6.41 19.73 -3.02
N LYS A 290 -6.53 19.41 -1.73
CA LYS A 290 -7.55 20.06 -0.89
C LYS A 290 -7.18 21.53 -0.68
N PRO A 291 -8.14 22.46 -0.49
CA PRO A 291 -7.87 23.90 -0.45
C PRO A 291 -6.76 24.36 0.51
N GLU A 292 -6.57 23.64 1.62
CA GLU A 292 -5.57 23.97 2.64
C GLU A 292 -4.33 23.06 2.62
N GLU A 293 -4.37 21.98 1.82
CA GLU A 293 -3.29 21.00 1.75
C GLU A 293 -2.13 21.56 0.94
N ARG A 294 -0.94 21.59 1.55
CA ARG A 294 0.28 22.06 0.89
C ARG A 294 1.35 20.99 0.82
N HIS A 295 1.33 20.06 1.78
CA HIS A 295 2.36 19.05 1.91
C HIS A 295 1.79 17.63 1.90
N TYR A 296 2.58 16.71 1.34
CA TYR A 296 2.28 15.29 1.35
C TYR A 296 3.57 14.48 1.46
N THR A 297 3.49 13.26 1.99
CA THR A 297 4.68 12.40 2.16
C THR A 297 4.73 11.22 1.19
N GLY A 298 3.59 10.83 0.62
CA GLY A 298 3.41 9.50 0.05
C GLY A 298 3.10 8.43 1.11
N CYS A 299 2.90 7.20 0.63
CA CYS A 299 2.62 6.01 1.43
C CYS A 299 3.83 5.66 2.33
N PRO A 300 3.61 5.36 3.63
CA PRO A 300 4.69 4.96 4.54
C PRO A 300 5.48 3.74 4.05
N ALA A 301 4.82 2.79 3.36
CA ALA A 301 5.46 1.59 2.82
C ALA A 301 6.54 1.87 1.76
N PHE A 302 6.53 3.05 1.12
CA PHE A 302 7.59 3.47 0.21
C PHE A 302 8.95 3.57 0.93
N TYR A 303 8.93 3.97 2.21
CA TYR A 303 10.12 4.18 3.01
C TYR A 303 10.62 2.88 3.67
N THR A 304 9.90 1.77 3.50
CA THR A 304 10.25 0.45 4.06
C THR A 304 10.80 -0.45 2.94
N PRO A 305 12.12 -0.68 2.89
CA PRO A 305 12.72 -1.47 1.81
C PRO A 305 12.07 -2.84 1.65
N GLY A 306 11.71 -3.17 0.40
CA GLY A 306 11.15 -4.48 0.05
C GLY A 306 9.68 -4.68 0.43
N PHE A 307 9.00 -3.71 1.06
CA PHE A 307 7.65 -3.95 1.55
C PHE A 307 6.61 -4.06 0.42
N ILE A 308 6.64 -3.15 -0.56
CA ILE A 308 5.79 -3.26 -1.76
C ILE A 308 6.12 -4.54 -2.57
N LYS A 309 7.40 -4.94 -2.58
CA LYS A 309 7.81 -6.20 -3.22
C LYS A 309 7.18 -7.41 -2.53
N LEU A 310 7.12 -7.43 -1.20
CA LEU A 310 6.48 -8.50 -0.44
C LEU A 310 5.00 -8.65 -0.82
N TYR A 311 4.28 -7.53 -0.96
CA TYR A 311 2.90 -7.54 -1.43
C TYR A 311 2.76 -8.08 -2.86
N LEU A 312 3.64 -7.68 -3.77
CA LEU A 312 3.67 -8.23 -5.11
C LEU A 312 3.97 -9.73 -5.10
N ASP A 313 4.92 -10.19 -4.29
CA ASP A 313 5.30 -11.60 -4.18
C ASP A 313 4.11 -12.45 -3.71
N ILE A 314 3.35 -11.97 -2.70
CA ILE A 314 2.13 -12.63 -2.22
C ILE A 314 1.11 -12.73 -3.35
N VAL A 315 0.76 -11.62 -3.99
CA VAL A 315 -0.26 -11.60 -5.06
C VAL A 315 0.15 -12.47 -6.25
N ALA A 316 1.39 -12.36 -6.71
CA ALA A 316 1.89 -13.13 -7.84
C ALA A 316 1.93 -14.64 -7.52
N SER A 317 2.27 -15.02 -6.28
CA SER A 317 2.20 -16.43 -5.86
C SER A 317 0.78 -16.98 -5.88
N ILE A 318 -0.20 -16.21 -5.37
CA ILE A 318 -1.62 -16.58 -5.41
C ILE A 318 -2.10 -16.68 -6.86
N ALA A 319 -1.72 -15.73 -7.71
CA ALA A 319 -2.11 -15.72 -9.12
C ALA A 319 -1.57 -16.94 -9.89
N MET A 320 -0.33 -17.35 -9.61
CA MET A 320 0.24 -18.58 -10.14
C MET A 320 -0.49 -19.83 -9.64
N ASP A 321 -0.72 -19.92 -8.33
CA ASP A 321 -1.36 -21.08 -7.68
C ASP A 321 -2.81 -21.31 -8.16
N TYR A 322 -3.58 -20.24 -8.34
CA TYR A 322 -4.96 -20.30 -8.82
C TYR A 322 -5.09 -20.23 -10.36
N GLY A 323 -3.99 -20.24 -11.11
CA GLY A 323 -4.01 -20.22 -12.58
C GLY A 323 -4.62 -18.94 -13.19
N VAL A 324 -4.51 -17.81 -12.50
CA VAL A 324 -5.12 -16.53 -12.91
C VAL A 324 -4.62 -16.08 -14.27
N TYR A 325 -3.31 -16.19 -14.53
CA TYR A 325 -2.71 -15.78 -15.79
C TYR A 325 -3.30 -16.51 -16.99
N ASP A 326 -3.42 -17.84 -16.89
CA ASP A 326 -3.93 -18.68 -17.99
C ASP A 326 -5.39 -18.36 -18.29
N ARG A 327 -6.21 -18.15 -17.25
CA ARG A 327 -7.62 -17.82 -17.41
C ARG A 327 -7.84 -16.42 -18.00
N LEU A 328 -6.96 -15.47 -17.69
CA LEU A 328 -7.05 -14.11 -18.24
C LEU A 328 -6.52 -14.00 -19.67
N ARG A 329 -5.57 -14.86 -20.05
CA ARG A 329 -5.06 -14.93 -21.43
C ARG A 329 -6.18 -15.18 -22.44
N ASP A 330 -7.16 -15.99 -22.05
CA ASP A 330 -8.26 -16.42 -22.93
C ASP A 330 -9.41 -15.39 -22.99
N ARG A 331 -9.25 -14.22 -22.33
CA ARG A 331 -10.26 -13.17 -22.24
C ARG A 331 -10.28 -12.22 -23.43
#